data_AF-A0A9D6T8Y6-F1
#
_entry.id   AF-A0A9D6T8Y6-F1
#
_cell.length_a   1.000
_cell.length_b   1.000
_cell.length_c   1.000
_cell.angle_alpha   90.00
_cell.angle_beta   90.00
_cell.angle_gamma   90.00
#
_symmetry.space_group_name_H-M   'P 1'
#
loop_
_entity.id
_entity.type
_entity.pdbx_description
1 polymer ?
#
loop_
_entity_poly.entity_id
_entity_poly.type
_entity_poly.pdbx_seq_one_letter_code
_entity_poly.pdbx_strand_id
1 'polypeptide(L)'
;MPAFVFRTLIAALVLALPALVCASGEAHADERGHGGIPWATLAFTFVNFLIFAGLIRRYALPVVRDYARARHDRIVAELEAAAKARAEAEQLKAQCEARLASLENEIKQIRAAAAADTAREREQILAAAKKTAEMIGDDARRTAAQEVRQAEVELRQAVARQAVSIATQLVSERLTAADHERFASEFLAATAKDRIAQ
;
A
#
# COMPACT_ATOMS: atom_id res chain seq x y z
N MET A 1 18.32 -51.44 9.45
CA MET A 1 18.27 -52.87 9.85
C MET A 1 19.63 -53.58 9.98
N PRO A 2 20.69 -53.33 9.19
CA PRO A 2 21.94 -54.11 9.31
C PRO A 2 22.77 -53.82 10.58
N ALA A 3 22.68 -52.61 11.15
CA ALA A 3 23.41 -52.24 12.36
C ALA A 3 22.87 -52.94 13.64
N PHE A 4 21.58 -53.26 13.69
CA PHE A 4 20.98 -54.01 14.79
C PHE A 4 21.44 -55.47 14.73
N VAL A 5 21.37 -56.08 13.55
CA VAL A 5 21.86 -57.45 13.29
C VAL A 5 23.36 -57.58 13.58
N PHE A 6 24.16 -56.56 13.28
CA PHE A 6 25.60 -56.54 13.59
C PHE A 6 25.89 -56.43 15.09
N ARG A 7 25.17 -55.57 15.82
CA ARG A 7 25.29 -55.46 17.29
C ARG A 7 24.82 -56.74 17.97
N THR A 8 23.75 -57.37 17.48
CA THR A 8 23.28 -58.66 18.01
C THR A 8 24.19 -59.80 17.64
N LEU A 9 24.82 -59.82 16.45
CA LEU A 9 25.83 -60.82 16.06
C LEU A 9 27.12 -60.70 16.89
N ILE A 10 27.62 -59.48 17.11
CA ILE A 10 28.80 -59.27 17.96
C ILE A 10 28.48 -59.66 19.41
N ALA A 11 27.34 -59.21 19.93
CA ALA A 11 26.92 -59.57 21.29
C ALA A 11 26.71 -61.08 21.43
N ALA A 12 26.06 -61.73 20.45
CA ALA A 12 25.87 -63.17 20.44
C ALA A 12 27.19 -63.93 20.34
N LEU A 13 28.15 -63.47 19.54
CA LEU A 13 29.47 -64.12 19.41
C LEU A 13 30.33 -63.95 20.67
N VAL A 14 30.36 -62.75 21.28
CA VAL A 14 31.10 -62.46 22.52
C VAL A 14 30.48 -63.19 23.72
N LEU A 15 29.14 -63.33 23.76
CA LEU A 15 28.43 -64.06 24.81
C LEU A 15 28.51 -65.60 24.59
N ALA A 16 28.57 -66.06 23.34
CA ALA A 16 28.73 -67.47 23.01
C ALA A 16 30.18 -67.96 23.12
N LEU A 17 31.19 -67.09 23.08
CA LEU A 17 32.61 -67.43 23.24
C LEU A 17 32.94 -68.13 24.58
N PRO A 18 32.53 -67.60 25.75
CA PRO A 18 32.70 -68.32 27.02
C PRO A 18 31.76 -69.53 27.12
N ALA A 19 30.57 -69.50 26.50
CA ALA A 19 29.67 -70.65 26.48
C ALA A 19 30.18 -71.80 25.62
N LEU A 20 30.88 -71.53 24.51
CA LEU A 20 31.51 -72.56 23.67
C LEU A 20 32.73 -73.15 24.37
N VAL A 21 33.52 -72.33 25.08
CA VAL A 21 34.64 -72.78 25.92
C VAL A 21 34.15 -73.61 27.11
N CYS A 22 33.01 -73.25 27.73
CA CYS A 22 32.41 -74.00 28.84
C CYS A 22 31.57 -75.21 28.37
N ALA A 23 30.98 -75.19 27.17
CA ALA A 23 30.24 -76.33 26.60
C ALA A 23 31.16 -77.32 25.86
N SER A 24 32.37 -76.90 25.48
CA SER A 24 33.51 -77.81 25.29
C SER A 24 34.19 -78.14 26.63
N GLY A 25 33.46 -78.03 27.74
CA GLY A 25 33.81 -78.56 29.05
C GLY A 25 33.79 -80.09 29.13
N GLU A 26 33.74 -80.79 27.98
CA GLU A 26 34.09 -82.19 27.82
C GLU A 26 34.96 -82.38 26.56
N ALA A 27 36.10 -81.68 26.50
CA ALA A 27 37.30 -82.19 25.82
C ALA A 27 38.53 -81.74 26.63
N HIS A 28 38.85 -82.59 27.61
CA HIS A 28 39.94 -82.52 28.58
C HIS A 28 39.68 -81.70 29.86
N ALA A 29 38.87 -82.29 30.74
CA ALA A 29 39.31 -82.45 32.11
C ALA A 29 40.35 -83.59 32.14
N ASP A 30 41.59 -83.27 32.50
CA ASP A 30 42.33 -84.14 33.43
C ASP A 30 43.20 -83.26 34.33
N GLU A 31 43.06 -83.49 35.63
CA GLU A 31 43.83 -82.86 36.67
C GLU A 31 45.21 -83.53 36.73
N ARG A 32 46.27 -82.76 36.46
CA ARG A 32 47.56 -82.80 37.17
C ARG A 32 48.49 -81.76 36.57
N GLY A 33 49.05 -80.92 37.43
CA GLY A 33 49.81 -79.73 37.02
C GLY A 33 51.01 -80.06 36.13
N HIS A 34 51.18 -79.24 35.08
CA HIS A 34 52.43 -78.68 34.59
C HIS A 34 52.09 -77.47 33.71
N GLY A 35 52.74 -76.33 33.96
CA GLY A 35 52.46 -75.07 33.28
C GLY A 35 52.74 -75.15 31.79
N GLY A 36 51.68 -75.20 30.98
CA GLY A 36 51.77 -75.10 29.53
C GLY A 36 50.38 -75.05 28.92
N ILE A 37 50.04 -73.92 28.29
CA ILE A 37 48.76 -73.75 27.59
C ILE A 37 48.74 -74.75 26.41
N PRO A 38 47.70 -75.60 26.26
CA PRO A 38 47.61 -76.52 25.13
C PRO A 38 47.59 -75.77 23.80
N TRP A 39 48.53 -76.10 22.90
CA TRP A 39 48.73 -75.41 21.62
C TRP A 39 47.48 -75.42 20.72
N ALA A 40 46.64 -76.46 20.83
CA ALA A 40 45.39 -76.58 20.08
C ALA A 40 44.35 -75.53 20.50
N THR A 41 44.25 -75.24 21.81
CA THR A 41 43.36 -74.18 22.33
C THR A 41 43.85 -72.82 21.88
N LEU A 42 45.16 -72.58 21.91
CA LEU A 42 45.74 -71.33 21.45
C LEU A 42 45.50 -71.10 19.94
N ALA A 43 45.66 -72.15 19.12
CA ALA A 43 45.38 -72.11 17.69
C ALA A 43 43.90 -71.83 17.39
N PHE A 44 42.98 -72.49 18.09
CA PHE A 44 41.54 -72.27 17.93
C PHE A 44 41.13 -70.84 18.32
N THR A 45 41.64 -70.32 19.44
CA THR A 45 41.43 -68.92 19.85
C THR A 45 41.98 -67.94 18.82
N PHE A 46 43.15 -68.22 18.23
CA PHE A 46 43.75 -67.36 17.22
C PHE A 46 42.94 -67.31 15.92
N VAL A 47 42.43 -68.46 15.47
CA VAL A 47 41.55 -68.55 14.29
C VAL A 47 40.23 -67.83 14.55
N ASN A 48 39.61 -68.00 15.72
CA ASN A 48 38.39 -67.28 16.09
C ASN A 48 38.63 -65.75 16.12
N PHE A 49 39.74 -65.31 16.70
CA PHE A 49 40.14 -63.91 16.71
C PHE A 49 40.34 -63.35 15.30
N LEU A 50 40.98 -64.10 14.40
CA LEU A 50 41.16 -63.72 12.99
C LEU A 50 39.82 -63.58 12.25
N ILE A 51 38.89 -64.52 12.45
CA ILE A 51 37.54 -64.46 11.87
C ILE A 51 36.81 -63.22 12.39
N PHE A 52 36.86 -62.95 13.70
CA PHE A 52 36.24 -61.78 14.31
C PHE A 52 36.87 -60.47 13.85
N ALA A 53 38.19 -60.38 13.79
CA ALA A 53 38.92 -59.23 13.27
C ALA A 53 38.59 -58.98 11.79
N GLY A 54 38.44 -60.04 11.00
CA GLY A 54 37.98 -59.97 9.61
C GLY A 54 36.55 -59.41 9.50
N LEU A 55 35.64 -59.85 10.37
CA LEU A 55 34.26 -59.38 10.42
C LEU A 55 34.19 -57.90 10.83
N ILE A 56 34.95 -57.48 11.84
CA ILE A 56 35.07 -56.06 12.25
C ILE A 56 35.62 -55.22 11.11
N ARG A 57 36.70 -55.67 10.45
CA ARG A 57 37.30 -54.95 9.32
C ARG A 57 36.30 -54.76 8.17
N ARG A 58 35.48 -55.77 7.90
CA ARG A 58 34.52 -55.73 6.79
C ARG A 58 33.26 -54.91 7.08
N TYR A 59 32.80 -54.88 8.34
CA TYR A 59 31.50 -54.30 8.71
C TYR A 59 31.56 -53.10 9.66
N ALA A 60 32.49 -53.04 10.62
CA ALA A 60 32.55 -51.92 11.57
C ALA A 60 33.24 -50.68 10.96
N LEU A 61 34.33 -50.87 10.21
CA LEU A 61 35.05 -49.77 9.55
C LEU A 61 34.18 -48.90 8.63
N PRO A 62 33.35 -49.47 7.72
CA PRO A 62 32.50 -48.63 6.87
C PRO A 62 31.48 -47.85 7.71
N VAL A 63 30.83 -48.48 8.70
CA VAL A 63 29.81 -47.82 9.54
C VAL A 63 30.40 -46.64 10.34
N VAL A 64 31.58 -46.80 10.93
CA VAL A 64 32.24 -45.72 11.70
C VAL A 64 32.66 -44.58 10.77
N ARG A 65 33.21 -44.90 9.59
CA ARG A 65 33.61 -43.89 8.60
C ARG A 65 32.41 -43.11 8.07
N ASP A 66 31.31 -43.80 7.78
CA ASP A 66 30.10 -43.18 7.25
C ASP A 66 29.42 -42.31 8.30
N TYR A 67 29.42 -42.71 9.58
CA TYR A 67 28.93 -41.86 10.67
C TYR A 67 29.78 -40.60 10.86
N ALA A 68 31.11 -40.71 10.83
CA ALA A 68 32.01 -39.57 10.94
C ALA A 68 31.85 -38.60 9.76
N ARG A 69 31.74 -39.12 8.52
CA ARG A 69 31.46 -38.32 7.33
C ARG A 69 30.10 -37.65 7.40
N ALA A 70 29.04 -38.39 7.72
CA ALA A 70 27.69 -37.82 7.84
C ALA A 70 27.62 -36.70 8.88
N ARG A 71 28.36 -36.80 9.99
CA ARG A 71 28.45 -35.72 10.98
C ARG A 71 29.22 -34.52 10.43
N HIS A 72 30.35 -34.74 9.76
CA HIS A 72 31.12 -33.68 9.14
C HIS A 72 30.30 -32.94 8.08
N ASP A 73 29.68 -33.69 7.16
CA ASP A 73 28.86 -33.15 6.07
C ASP A 73 27.66 -32.36 6.60
N ARG A 74 27.02 -32.81 7.70
CA ARG A 74 25.97 -32.04 8.36
C ARG A 74 26.46 -30.71 8.91
N ILE A 75 27.60 -30.71 9.61
CA ILE A 75 28.17 -29.48 10.16
C ILE A 75 28.54 -28.51 9.04
N VAL A 76 29.15 -29.01 7.97
CA VAL A 76 29.49 -28.21 6.79
C VAL A 76 28.22 -27.64 6.14
N ALA A 77 27.19 -28.46 5.93
CA ALA A 77 25.92 -28.02 5.37
C ALA A 77 25.21 -26.98 6.26
N GLU A 78 25.21 -27.16 7.58
CA GLU A 78 24.66 -26.19 8.53
C GLU A 78 25.42 -24.86 8.49
N LEU A 79 26.76 -24.92 8.38
CA LEU A 79 27.60 -23.72 8.33
C LEU A 79 27.42 -22.98 7.00
N GLU A 80 27.31 -23.70 5.88
CA GLU A 80 26.98 -23.12 4.57
C GLU A 80 25.59 -22.51 4.55
N ALA A 81 24.59 -23.20 5.13
CA ALA A 81 23.23 -22.67 5.24
C ALA A 81 23.19 -21.41 6.10
N ALA A 82 23.90 -21.39 7.23
CA ALA A 82 24.02 -20.21 8.09
C ALA A 82 24.73 -19.05 7.38
N ALA A 83 25.80 -19.33 6.63
CA ALA A 83 26.51 -18.33 5.84
C ALA A 83 25.61 -17.74 4.74
N LYS A 84 24.87 -18.58 4.01
CA LYS A 84 23.89 -18.14 3.00
C LYS A 84 22.78 -17.30 3.64
N ALA A 85 22.19 -17.75 4.74
CA ALA A 85 21.15 -17.00 5.44
C ALA A 85 21.65 -15.62 5.93
N ARG A 86 22.90 -15.53 6.40
CA ARG A 86 23.51 -14.25 6.76
C ARG A 86 23.71 -13.34 5.53
N ALA A 87 24.25 -13.88 4.44
CA ALA A 87 24.44 -13.12 3.21
C ALA A 87 23.10 -12.61 2.64
N GLU A 88 22.06 -13.44 2.64
CA GLU A 88 20.71 -13.05 2.21
C GLU A 88 20.12 -11.98 3.13
N ALA A 89 20.29 -12.11 4.46
CA ALA A 89 19.84 -11.10 5.41
C ALA A 89 20.56 -9.76 5.24
N GLU A 90 21.88 -9.77 5.01
CA GLU A 90 22.67 -8.57 4.71
C GLU A 90 22.25 -7.94 3.39
N GLN A 91 22.00 -8.75 2.35
CA GLN A 91 21.50 -8.27 1.07
C GLN A 91 20.11 -7.64 1.19
N LEU A 92 19.20 -8.29 1.91
CA LEU A 92 17.85 -7.77 2.18
C LEU A 92 17.92 -6.47 2.99
N LYS A 93 18.79 -6.40 3.99
CA LYS A 93 19.01 -5.18 4.77
C LYS A 93 19.50 -4.03 3.88
N ALA A 94 20.51 -4.28 3.04
CA ALA A 94 21.03 -3.29 2.10
C ALA A 94 19.95 -2.83 1.10
N GLN A 95 19.12 -3.75 0.58
CA GLN A 95 18.00 -3.40 -0.29
C GLN A 95 16.95 -2.56 0.44
N CYS A 96 16.61 -2.90 1.68
CA CYS A 96 15.68 -2.14 2.50
C CYS A 96 16.21 -0.74 2.79
N GLU A 97 17.47 -0.60 3.17
CA GLU A 97 18.11 0.71 3.41
C GLU A 97 18.15 1.56 2.14
N ALA A 98 18.49 0.96 1.00
CA ALA A 98 18.46 1.65 -0.30
C ALA A 98 17.04 2.12 -0.66
N ARG A 99 16.03 1.27 -0.46
CA ARG A 99 14.62 1.62 -0.66
C ARG A 99 14.15 2.72 0.29
N LEU A 100 14.61 2.69 1.55
CA LEU A 100 14.26 3.72 2.53
C LEU A 100 14.84 5.08 2.10
N ALA A 101 16.11 5.10 1.68
CA ALA A 101 16.76 6.31 1.18
C ALA A 101 16.09 6.85 -0.09
N SER A 102 15.65 5.97 -1.02
CA SER A 102 14.92 6.40 -2.20
C SER A 102 13.54 6.95 -1.84
N LEU A 103 12.83 6.32 -0.89
CA LEU A 103 11.52 6.79 -0.41
C LEU A 103 11.61 8.15 0.26
N GLU A 104 12.64 8.42 1.07
CA GLU A 104 12.84 9.74 1.66
C GLU A 104 13.02 10.83 0.59
N ASN A 105 13.76 10.54 -0.47
CA ASN A 105 13.93 11.46 -1.60
C ASN A 105 12.63 11.65 -2.38
N GLU A 106 11.89 10.57 -2.63
CA GLU A 106 10.59 10.61 -3.29
C GLU A 106 9.57 11.42 -2.48
N ILE A 107 9.51 11.23 -1.16
CA ILE A 107 8.65 12.02 -0.26
C ILE A 107 9.01 13.50 -0.32
N LYS A 108 10.32 13.84 -0.32
CA LYS A 108 10.76 15.24 -0.48
C LYS A 108 10.32 15.82 -1.82
N GLN A 109 10.42 15.07 -2.90
CA GLN A 109 9.98 15.49 -4.23
C GLN A 109 8.45 15.68 -4.27
N ILE A 110 7.68 14.74 -3.74
CA ILE A 110 6.21 14.83 -3.67
C ILE A 110 5.80 16.06 -2.86
N ARG A 111 6.43 16.30 -1.70
CA ARG A 111 6.13 17.49 -0.89
C ARG A 111 6.47 18.79 -1.61
N ALA A 112 7.60 18.84 -2.31
CA ALA A 112 7.99 20.01 -3.09
C ALA A 112 7.02 20.27 -4.26
N ALA A 113 6.62 19.22 -4.98
CA ALA A 113 5.64 19.31 -6.05
C ALA A 113 4.27 19.77 -5.52
N ALA A 114 3.78 19.14 -4.45
CA ALA A 114 2.52 19.51 -3.81
C ALA A 114 2.51 20.97 -3.31
N ALA A 115 3.64 21.45 -2.75
CA ALA A 115 3.77 22.84 -2.33
C ALA A 115 3.73 23.80 -3.53
N ALA A 116 4.40 23.46 -4.64
CA ALA A 116 4.38 24.26 -5.86
C ALA A 116 2.99 24.29 -6.50
N ASP A 117 2.29 23.16 -6.55
CA ASP A 117 0.93 23.07 -7.09
C ASP A 117 -0.07 23.82 -6.20
N THR A 118 0.04 23.69 -4.88
CA THR A 118 -0.77 24.46 -3.93
C THR A 118 -0.56 25.97 -4.11
N ALA A 119 0.68 26.41 -4.31
CA ALA A 119 0.99 27.82 -4.53
C ALA A 119 0.35 28.34 -5.84
N ARG A 120 0.45 27.56 -6.93
CA ARG A 120 -0.17 27.89 -8.23
C ARG A 120 -1.68 27.93 -8.14
N GLU A 121 -2.29 26.93 -7.51
CA GLU A 121 -3.75 26.86 -7.34
C GLU A 121 -4.24 28.01 -6.46
N ARG A 122 -3.53 28.34 -5.38
CA ARG A 122 -3.83 29.50 -4.55
C ARG A 122 -3.79 30.80 -5.37
N GLU A 123 -2.78 30.99 -6.19
CA GLU A 123 -2.67 32.18 -7.05
C GLU A 123 -3.85 32.24 -8.05
N GLN A 124 -4.20 31.13 -8.68
CA GLN A 124 -5.35 31.04 -9.60
C GLN A 124 -6.66 31.35 -8.90
N ILE A 125 -6.90 30.78 -7.70
CA ILE A 125 -8.10 31.06 -6.90
C ILE A 125 -8.15 32.54 -6.54
N LEU A 126 -7.04 33.14 -6.10
CA LEU A 126 -6.99 34.56 -5.76
C LEU A 126 -7.23 35.45 -6.98
N ALA A 127 -6.66 35.11 -8.14
CA ALA A 127 -6.88 35.84 -9.37
C ALA A 127 -8.36 35.74 -9.83
N ALA A 128 -8.95 34.54 -9.78
CA ALA A 128 -10.35 34.32 -10.10
C ALA A 128 -11.29 35.04 -9.13
N ALA A 129 -10.98 35.05 -7.83
CA ALA A 129 -11.73 35.75 -6.81
C ALA A 129 -11.69 37.27 -7.04
N LYS A 130 -10.52 37.84 -7.34
CA LYS A 130 -10.37 39.26 -7.68
C LYS A 130 -11.18 39.63 -8.93
N LYS A 131 -11.06 38.85 -10.00
CA LYS A 131 -11.81 39.07 -11.24
C LYS A 131 -13.32 39.00 -11.01
N THR A 132 -13.78 38.04 -10.20
CA THR A 132 -15.20 37.92 -9.84
C THR A 132 -15.66 39.12 -9.02
N ALA A 133 -14.86 39.58 -8.05
CA ALA A 133 -15.17 40.76 -7.24
C ALA A 133 -15.25 42.04 -8.10
N GLU A 134 -14.34 42.21 -9.06
CA GLU A 134 -14.38 43.32 -10.02
C GLU A 134 -15.64 43.28 -10.88
N MET A 135 -15.98 42.10 -11.42
CA MET A 135 -17.18 41.89 -12.22
C MET A 135 -18.47 42.21 -11.44
N ILE A 136 -18.58 41.72 -10.19
CA ILE A 136 -19.70 42.04 -9.31
C ILE A 136 -19.77 43.56 -9.06
N GLY A 137 -18.62 44.21 -8.83
CA GLY A 137 -18.57 45.65 -8.62
C GLY A 137 -19.02 46.45 -9.86
N ASP A 138 -18.62 46.02 -11.05
CA ASP A 138 -19.04 46.63 -12.31
C ASP A 138 -20.53 46.43 -12.58
N ASP A 139 -21.04 45.22 -12.35
CA ASP A 139 -22.46 44.91 -12.54
C ASP A 139 -23.34 45.66 -11.54
N ALA A 140 -22.89 45.78 -10.28
CA ALA A 140 -23.56 46.60 -9.27
C ALA A 140 -23.59 48.09 -9.67
N ARG A 141 -22.48 48.64 -10.19
CA ARG A 141 -22.43 50.02 -10.70
C ARG A 141 -23.36 50.22 -11.90
N ARG A 142 -23.39 49.27 -12.84
CA ARG A 142 -24.28 49.32 -14.01
C ARG A 142 -25.75 49.26 -13.60
N THR A 143 -26.09 48.35 -12.69
CA THR A 143 -27.44 48.20 -12.15
C THR A 143 -27.86 49.46 -11.42
N ALA A 144 -27.03 49.98 -10.51
CA ALA A 144 -27.32 51.22 -9.80
C ALA A 144 -27.56 52.41 -10.76
N ALA A 145 -26.74 52.54 -11.80
CA ALA A 145 -26.93 53.59 -12.80
C ALA A 145 -28.23 53.41 -13.60
N GLN A 146 -28.63 52.17 -13.86
CA GLN A 146 -29.90 51.86 -14.52
C GLN A 146 -31.09 52.18 -13.61
N GLU A 147 -31.05 51.79 -12.34
CA GLU A 147 -32.07 52.11 -11.34
C GLU A 147 -32.24 53.62 -11.16
N VAL A 148 -31.14 54.38 -11.11
CA VAL A 148 -31.22 55.86 -11.04
C VAL A 148 -31.93 56.44 -12.27
N ARG A 149 -31.59 55.97 -13.48
CA ARG A 149 -32.27 56.43 -14.70
C ARG A 149 -33.75 56.05 -14.71
N GLN A 150 -34.08 54.86 -14.23
CA GLN A 150 -35.46 54.40 -14.12
C GLN A 150 -36.24 55.26 -13.13
N ALA A 151 -35.68 55.53 -11.94
CA ALA A 151 -36.27 56.40 -10.93
C ALA A 151 -36.49 57.83 -11.45
N GLU A 152 -35.56 58.38 -12.24
CA GLU A 152 -35.74 59.69 -12.89
C GLU A 152 -36.93 59.69 -13.85
N VAL A 153 -37.07 58.64 -14.67
CA VAL A 153 -38.19 58.51 -15.62
C VAL A 153 -39.51 58.41 -14.87
N GLU A 154 -39.57 57.58 -13.83
CA GLU A 154 -40.76 57.42 -12.99
C GLU A 154 -41.14 58.72 -12.27
N LEU A 155 -40.16 59.46 -11.76
CA LEU A 155 -40.38 60.75 -11.14
C LEU A 155 -40.93 61.78 -12.15
N ARG A 156 -40.33 61.87 -13.35
CA ARG A 156 -40.84 62.75 -14.42
C ARG A 156 -42.28 62.41 -14.79
N GLN A 157 -42.60 61.13 -14.91
CA GLN A 157 -43.97 60.68 -15.18
C GLN A 157 -44.94 61.01 -14.03
N ALA A 158 -44.52 60.83 -12.77
CA ALA A 158 -45.33 61.17 -11.61
C ALA A 158 -45.64 62.67 -11.55
N VAL A 159 -44.63 63.52 -11.78
CA VAL A 159 -44.79 64.97 -11.84
C VAL A 159 -45.70 65.37 -13.00
N ALA A 160 -45.52 64.78 -14.19
CA ALA A 160 -46.39 65.05 -15.34
C ALA A 160 -47.86 64.67 -15.07
N ARG A 161 -48.10 63.48 -14.48
CA ARG A 161 -49.45 63.06 -14.07
C ARG A 161 -50.07 64.02 -13.06
N GLN A 162 -49.30 64.48 -12.08
CA GLN A 162 -49.78 65.41 -11.07
C GLN A 162 -50.07 66.80 -11.64
N ALA A 163 -49.21 67.30 -12.54
CA ALA A 163 -49.44 68.55 -13.25
C ALA A 163 -50.71 68.50 -14.12
N VAL A 164 -50.92 67.41 -14.87
CA VAL A 164 -52.14 67.18 -15.65
C VAL A 164 -53.37 67.12 -14.73
N SER A 165 -53.28 66.45 -13.59
CA SER A 165 -54.38 66.38 -12.61
C SER A 165 -54.77 67.77 -12.09
N ILE A 166 -53.78 68.59 -11.71
CA ILE A 166 -54.01 69.97 -11.23
C ILE A 166 -54.60 70.84 -12.35
N ALA A 167 -54.04 70.76 -13.56
CA ALA A 167 -54.56 71.49 -14.72
C ALA A 167 -56.01 71.08 -15.04
N THR A 168 -56.34 69.79 -14.96
CA THR A 168 -57.69 69.27 -15.16
C THR A 168 -58.66 69.82 -14.11
N GLN A 169 -58.26 69.84 -12.82
CA GLN A 169 -59.07 70.42 -11.74
C GLN A 169 -59.30 71.93 -11.97
N LEU A 170 -58.24 72.68 -12.28
CA LEU A 170 -58.34 74.12 -12.52
C LEU A 170 -59.20 74.47 -13.73
N VAL A 171 -59.07 73.73 -14.84
CA VAL A 171 -59.93 73.91 -16.02
C VAL A 171 -61.38 73.58 -15.68
N SER A 172 -61.63 72.49 -14.93
CA SER A 172 -62.98 72.10 -14.49
C SER A 172 -63.63 73.17 -13.60
N GLU A 173 -62.87 73.82 -12.72
CA GLU A 173 -63.36 74.91 -11.85
C GLU A 173 -63.62 76.23 -12.59
N ARG A 174 -62.90 76.48 -13.70
CA ARG A 174 -62.97 77.75 -14.45
C ARG A 174 -63.84 77.71 -15.71
N LEU A 175 -64.39 76.55 -16.06
CA LEU A 175 -65.26 76.36 -17.22
C LEU A 175 -66.57 77.13 -17.08
N THR A 176 -66.85 78.02 -18.04
CA THR A 176 -68.12 78.77 -18.12
C THR A 176 -69.00 78.30 -19.28
N ALA A 177 -70.28 78.70 -19.30
CA ALA A 177 -71.23 78.34 -20.37
C ALA A 177 -70.80 78.87 -21.75
N ALA A 178 -70.11 80.03 -21.79
CA ALA A 178 -69.57 80.61 -23.04
C ALA A 178 -68.42 79.79 -23.63
N ASP A 179 -67.61 79.13 -22.78
CA ASP A 179 -66.53 78.26 -23.24
C ASP A 179 -67.06 77.00 -23.92
N HIS A 180 -68.21 76.47 -23.46
CA HIS A 180 -68.85 75.29 -24.06
C HIS A 180 -69.33 75.55 -25.49
N GLU A 181 -69.94 76.71 -25.76
CA GLU A 181 -70.30 77.12 -27.12
C GLU A 181 -69.07 77.33 -28.00
N ARG A 182 -68.01 77.94 -27.46
CA ARG A 182 -66.75 78.12 -28.19
C ARG A 182 -66.12 76.78 -28.57
N PHE A 183 -66.04 75.82 -27.66
CA PHE A 183 -65.51 74.48 -27.96
C PHE A 183 -66.37 73.72 -28.98
N ALA A 184 -67.70 73.84 -28.91
CA ALA A 184 -68.59 73.25 -29.91
C ALA A 184 -68.35 73.82 -31.30
N SER A 185 -68.20 75.15 -31.42
CA SER A 185 -67.93 75.81 -32.71
C SER A 185 -66.53 75.48 -33.27
N GLU A 186 -65.49 75.42 -32.43
CA GLU A 186 -64.14 74.99 -32.84
C GLU A 186 -64.09 73.53 -33.29
N PHE A 187 -64.81 72.62 -32.62
CA PHE A 187 -64.85 71.21 -33.00
C PHE A 187 -65.56 71.01 -34.35
N LEU A 188 -66.66 71.74 -34.58
CA LEU A 188 -67.36 71.76 -35.86
C LEU A 188 -66.48 72.35 -36.97
N ALA A 189 -65.69 73.39 -36.67
CA ALA A 189 -64.75 73.97 -37.63
C ALA A 189 -63.56 73.05 -37.94
N ALA A 190 -63.01 72.36 -36.93
CA ALA A 190 -61.89 71.43 -37.10
C ALA A 190 -62.29 70.19 -37.91
N THR A 191 -63.45 69.61 -37.61
CA THR A 191 -63.99 68.46 -38.37
C THR A 191 -64.42 68.84 -39.79
N ALA A 192 -64.92 70.06 -40.00
CA ALA A 192 -65.18 70.59 -41.34
C ALA A 192 -63.87 70.78 -42.14
N LYS A 193 -62.81 71.28 -41.50
CA LYS A 193 -61.49 71.48 -42.13
C LYS A 193 -60.81 70.16 -42.52
N ASP A 194 -60.93 69.13 -41.70
CA ASP A 194 -60.38 67.79 -41.98
C ASP A 194 -61.11 67.09 -43.14
N ARG A 195 -62.44 67.30 -43.25
CA ARG A 195 -63.27 66.82 -44.38
C ARG A 195 -63.02 67.56 -45.69
N ILE A 196 -62.43 68.75 -45.66
CA ILE A 196 -62.06 69.54 -46.86
C ILE A 196 -60.61 69.21 -47.30
N ALA A 197 -59.82 68.55 -46.45
CA ALA A 197 -58.43 68.15 -46.74
C ALA A 197 -58.28 66.70 -47.25
N GLN A 198 -59.37 65.91 -47.25
CA GLN A 198 -59.53 64.64 -47.97
C GLN A 198 -60.31 64.86 -49.27
#